data_AF-A0A931VVS6-F1
#
_entry.id   AF-A0A931VVS6-F1
#
_cell.length_a   1.000
_cell.length_b   1.000
_cell.length_c   1.000
_cell.angle_alpha   90.00
_cell.angle_beta   90.00
_cell.angle_gamma   90.00
#
_symmetry.space_group_name_H-M   'P 1'
#
loop_
_entity.id
_entity.type
_entity.pdbx_description
1 polymer ?
#
loop_
_entity_poly.entity_id
_entity_poly.type
_entity_poly.pdbx_seq_one_letter_code
_entity_poly.pdbx_strand_id
1 'polypeptide(L)' 'MNEATTKQKIINAINELPDKIKVEDAIEKLYLLYKIEKGIEQEKKGKTLSHGTVKEKMNKWLE' A
#
# COMPACT_ATOMS: atom_id res chain seq x y z
N MET A 1 -20.38 8.22 8.62
CA MET A 1 -19.28 9.09 8.18
C MET A 1 -19.03 8.81 6.70
N ASN A 2 -19.02 9.84 5.85
CA ASN A 2 -18.69 9.66 4.43
C ASN A 2 -17.20 9.36 4.32
N GLU A 3 -16.85 8.17 3.85
CA GLU A 3 -15.47 7.82 3.54
C GLU A 3 -15.01 8.64 2.32
N ALA A 4 -13.79 9.19 2.38
CA ALA A 4 -13.22 9.92 1.25
C ALA A 4 -13.11 8.98 0.04
N THR A 5 -13.58 9.43 -1.12
CA THR A 5 -13.44 8.68 -2.38
C THR A 5 -11.97 8.46 -2.72
N THR A 6 -11.66 7.42 -3.51
CA THR A 6 -10.30 7.18 -4.00
C THR A 6 -9.71 8.41 -4.69
N LYS A 7 -10.52 9.14 -5.47
CA LYS A 7 -10.09 10.40 -6.11
C LYS A 7 -9.68 11.46 -5.08
N GLN A 8 -10.47 11.64 -4.02
CA GLN A 8 -10.15 12.61 -2.96
C GLN A 8 -8.87 12.22 -2.21
N LYS A 9 -8.68 10.93 -1.93
CA LYS A 9 -7.45 10.43 -1.29
C LYS A 9 -6.21 10.69 -2.15
N ILE A 10 -6.29 10.48 -3.47
CA ILE A 10 -5.20 10.79 -4.41
C ILE A 10 -4.89 12.28 -4.42
N ILE A 11 -5.92 13.14 -4.53
CA ILE A 11 -5.74 14.60 -4.53
C ILE A 11 -5.06 15.06 -3.25
N ASN A 12 -5.50 14.55 -2.09
CA ASN A 12 -4.89 14.88 -0.81
C ASN A 12 -3.41 14.45 -0.76
N ALA A 13 -3.10 13.23 -1.21
CA ALA A 13 -1.74 12.71 -1.23
C ALA A 13 -0.79 13.56 -2.10
N ILE A 14 -1.30 14.06 -3.23
CA ILE A 14 -0.58 14.97 -4.15
C ILE A 14 -0.40 16.36 -3.51
N ASN A 15 -1.43 16.89 -2.85
CA ASN A 15 -1.36 18.21 -2.19
C ASN A 15 -0.35 18.27 -1.04
N GLU A 16 0.00 17.12 -0.46
CA GLU A 16 1.02 17.00 0.58
C GLU A 16 2.45 16.88 0.01
N LEU A 17 2.63 16.80 -1.31
CA LEU A 17 3.95 16.70 -1.91
C LEU A 17 4.66 18.07 -1.90
N PRO A 18 6.00 18.11 -1.75
CA PRO A 18 6.76 19.33 -1.94
C PRO A 18 6.63 19.88 -3.37
N ASP A 19 6.71 21.21 -3.53
CA ASP A 19 6.64 21.89 -4.83
C ASP A 19 7.70 21.40 -5.83
N LYS A 20 8.88 21.01 -5.32
CA LYS A 20 9.97 20.43 -6.10
C LYS A 20 10.09 18.95 -5.78
N ILE A 21 9.40 18.14 -6.56
CA ILE A 21 9.45 16.68 -6.49
C ILE A 21 9.60 16.10 -7.90
N LYS A 22 10.24 14.93 -8.02
CA LYS A 22 10.25 14.19 -9.27
C LYS A 22 8.95 13.41 -9.43
N VAL A 23 8.55 13.14 -10.67
CA VAL A 23 7.32 12.40 -10.96
C VAL A 23 7.39 10.99 -10.38
N GLU A 24 8.58 10.37 -10.40
CA GLU A 24 8.85 9.06 -9.86
C GLU A 24 8.54 8.98 -8.36
N ASP A 25 8.93 9.98 -7.58
CA ASP A 25 8.68 10.01 -6.13
C ASP A 25 7.18 10.14 -5.83
N ALA A 26 6.45 10.91 -6.65
CA ALA A 26 5.00 11.05 -6.54
C ALA A 26 4.28 9.72 -6.84
N ILE A 27 4.72 9.01 -7.89
CA ILE A 27 4.20 7.68 -8.23
C ILE A 27 4.49 6.69 -7.08
N GLU A 28 5.69 6.71 -6.51
CA GLU A 28 6.05 5.86 -5.38
C GLU A 28 5.14 6.10 -4.17
N LYS A 29 4.91 7.38 -3.80
CA LYS A 29 4.00 7.72 -2.70
C LYS A 29 2.59 7.16 -2.94
N LEU A 30 2.05 7.36 -4.15
CA LEU A 30 0.72 6.85 -4.50
C LEU A 30 0.67 5.32 -4.46
N TYR A 31 1.73 4.64 -4.93
CA TYR A 31 1.82 3.19 -4.92
C TYR A 31 1.93 2.62 -3.50
N LEU A 32 2.69 3.28 -2.62
CA LEU A 32 2.79 2.95 -1.20
C LEU A 32 1.42 3.01 -0.52
N LEU A 33 0.69 4.12 -0.71
CA LEU A 33 -0.65 4.28 -0.16
C LEU A 33 -1.60 3.18 -0.66
N TYR A 34 -1.58 2.88 -1.95
CA TYR A 34 -2.34 1.77 -2.52
C TYR A 34 -2.01 0.42 -1.85
N LYS A 35 -0.73 0.13 -1.61
CA LYS A 35 -0.31 -1.13 -0.95
C LYS A 35 -0.79 -1.21 0.49
N ILE A 36 -0.77 -0.09 1.23
CA ILE A 36 -1.26 -0.03 2.60
C ILE A 36 -2.76 -0.29 2.66
N GLU A 37 -3.55 0.41 1.84
CA GLU A 37 -5.01 0.22 1.78
C GLU A 37 -5.36 -1.23 1.40
N LYS A 38 -4.65 -1.79 0.42
CA LYS A 38 -4.80 -3.20 0.04
C LYS A 38 -4.46 -4.14 1.17
N GLY A 39 -3.41 -3.88 1.95
CA GLY A 39 -3.03 -4.67 3.12
C GLY A 39 -4.11 -4.67 4.19
N ILE A 40 -4.69 -3.50 4.48
CA ILE A 40 -5.82 -3.35 5.42
C ILE A 40 -7.05 -4.12 4.92
N GLU A 41 -7.37 -4.05 3.63
CA GLU A 41 -8.48 -4.81 3.05
C GLU A 41 -8.25 -6.33 3.10
N GLN A 42 -7.01 -6.77 2.87
CA GLN A 42 -6.60 -8.17 2.99
C GLN A 42 -6.76 -8.67 4.43
N GLU A 43 -6.36 -7.88 5.41
CA GLU A 43 -6.52 -8.20 6.83
C GLU A 43 -8.00 -8.38 7.20
N LYS A 44 -8.86 -7.41 6.84
CA LYS A 44 -10.31 -7.50 7.07
C LYS A 44 -10.96 -8.73 6.43
N LYS A 45 -10.38 -9.23 5.34
CA LYS A 45 -10.83 -10.43 4.63
C LYS A 45 -10.17 -11.72 5.13
N GLY A 46 -9.40 -11.68 6.22
CA GLY A 46 -8.68 -12.83 6.77
C GLY A 46 -7.57 -13.37 5.86
N LYS A 47 -7.05 -12.55 4.94
CA LYS A 47 -5.99 -12.93 3.98
C LYS A 47 -4.57 -12.71 4.53
N THR A 48 -4.39 -12.90 5.84
CA THR A 48 -3.09 -12.85 6.49
C THR A 48 -2.49 -14.26 6.59
N LEU A 49 -1.17 -14.34 6.73
CA LEU A 49 -0.46 -15.58 6.95
C LEU A 49 0.35 -15.46 8.24
N SER A 50 0.45 -16.56 8.99
CA SER A 50 1.36 -16.63 10.13
C SER A 50 2.81 -16.50 9.65
N HIS A 51 3.70 -16.00 10.52
CA HIS A 51 5.12 -15.92 10.20
C HIS A 51 5.73 -17.29 9.86
N GLY A 52 5.32 -18.37 10.53
CA GLY A 52 5.78 -19.73 10.24
C GLY A 52 5.41 -20.17 8.82
N THR A 53 4.15 -19.97 8.42
CA THR A 53 3.67 -20.27 7.06
C THR A 53 4.41 -19.47 5.99
N VAL A 54 4.79 -18.22 6.29
CA VAL A 54 5.59 -17.40 5.36
C VAL A 54 7.00 -17.98 5.17
N LYS A 55 7.67 -18.39 6.26
CA LYS A 55 9.00 -19.04 6.19
C LYS A 55 8.97 -20.29 5.31
N GLU A 56 8.00 -21.18 5.54
CA GLU A 56 7.82 -22.41 4.74
C GLU A 56 7.63 -22.12 3.25
N LYS A 57 6.84 -21.08 2.91
CA LYS A 57 6.62 -20.68 1.52
C LYS A 57 7.87 -20.09 0.86
N MET A 58 8.64 -19.30 1.60
CA MET A 58 9.83 -18.62 1.07
C MET A 58 11.01 -19.56 0.86
N ASN A 59 11.11 -20.67 1.61
CA ASN A 59 12.15 -21.69 1.41
C ASN A 59 12.18 -22.23 -0.04
N LYS A 60 11.06 -22.18 -0.78
CA LYS A 60 11.01 -22.60 -2.20
C LYS A 60 11.82 -21.71 -3.16
N TRP A 61 12.21 -20.51 -2.73
CA TRP A 61 12.84 -19.49 -3.57
C TRP A 61 14.18 -19.00 -3.02
N LEU A 62 14.55 -19.39 -1.79
CA LEU A 62 15.75 -18.96 -1.09
C LEU A 62 16.81 -20.07 -1.01
N GLU A 63 16.69 -21.10 -1.85
CA GLU A 63 17.76 -22.10 -2.08
C GLU A 63 18.91 -21.50 -2.90
#